data_AF-A0A381N2W3-F1
#
_entry.id   AF-A0A381N2W3-F1
#
_cell.length_a   1.000
_cell.length_b   1.000
_cell.length_c   1.000
_cell.angle_alpha   90.00
_cell.angle_beta   90.00
_cell.angle_gamma   90.00
#
_symmetry.space_group_name_H-M   'P 1'
#
loop_
_entity.id
_entity.type
_entity.pdbx_description
1 polymer ?
#
loop_
_entity_poly.entity_id
_entity_poly.type
_entity_poly.pdbx_seq_one_letter_code
_entity_poly.pdbx_strand_id
1 'polypeptide(L)'
;MARNLRYHPEWSTISRYVRELFNYYCSRCGQDCRNSTNAEMVLQVHHIDENPGNNTLENLIPLCASCHLKIEREARIHAPNHEKQMELFENQSYMSQMKKMRQIALAKYGSGHKAGVSQLDAETYEIEALEWENNEPS
;
A
#
# COMPACT_ATOMS: atom_id res chain seq x y z
N MET A 1 -15.95 -7.31 15.45
CA MET A 1 -15.80 -7.70 14.03
C MET A 1 -14.86 -8.89 13.95
N ALA A 2 -15.18 -9.93 13.19
CA ALA A 2 -14.35 -11.13 13.13
C ALA A 2 -12.95 -10.80 12.57
N ARG A 3 -11.89 -11.21 13.26
CA ARG A 3 -10.51 -10.98 12.83
C ARG A 3 -10.26 -11.83 11.58
N ASN A 4 -10.12 -11.19 10.42
CA ASN A 4 -9.72 -11.88 9.21
C ASN A 4 -8.24 -12.27 9.37
N LEU A 5 -7.98 -13.54 9.71
CA LEU A 5 -6.64 -14.07 10.01
C LEU A 5 -5.64 -13.93 8.84
N ARG A 6 -6.10 -13.55 7.64
CA ARG A 6 -5.23 -13.27 6.49
C ARG A 6 -4.47 -11.97 6.59
N TYR A 7 -4.97 -10.99 7.35
CA TYR A 7 -4.33 -9.68 7.47
C TYR A 7 -3.67 -9.53 8.84
N HIS A 8 -2.60 -8.73 8.87
CA HIS A 8 -1.97 -8.32 10.11
C HIS A 8 -2.99 -7.64 11.04
N PRO A 9 -2.94 -7.86 12.37
CA PRO A 9 -3.85 -7.22 13.32
C PRO A 9 -3.90 -5.69 13.17
N GLU A 10 -2.74 -5.09 12.90
CA GLU A 10 -2.55 -3.64 12.71
C GLU A 10 -2.78 -3.14 11.29
N TRP A 11 -3.46 -3.91 10.43
CA TRP A 11 -3.69 -3.52 9.03
C TRP A 11 -4.39 -2.17 8.89
N SER A 12 -5.31 -1.82 9.79
CA SER A 12 -5.95 -0.48 9.79
C SER A 12 -4.93 0.64 9.93
N THR A 13 -3.93 0.46 10.79
CA THR A 13 -2.87 1.42 11.08
C THR A 13 -1.89 1.52 9.92
N ILE A 14 -1.40 0.37 9.44
CA ILE A 14 -0.48 0.27 8.29
C ILE A 14 -1.11 0.89 7.04
N SER A 15 -2.35 0.51 6.73
CA SER A 15 -3.04 1.03 5.55
C SER A 15 -3.35 2.52 5.64
N ARG A 16 -3.63 3.07 6.83
CA ARG A 16 -3.75 4.52 7.04
C ARG A 16 -2.44 5.22 6.76
N TYR A 17 -1.35 4.75 7.37
CA TYR A 17 -0.02 5.33 7.20
C TYR A 17 0.40 5.38 5.72
N VAL A 18 0.21 4.30 4.98
CA VAL A 18 0.53 4.27 3.53
C VAL A 18 -0.31 5.28 2.74
N ARG A 19 -1.59 5.48 3.08
CA ARG A 19 -2.41 6.51 2.42
C ARG A 19 -1.90 7.92 2.69
N GLU A 20 -1.52 8.20 3.93
CA GLU A 20 -0.97 9.50 4.36
C GLU A 20 0.41 9.78 3.73
N LEU A 21 1.26 8.74 3.61
CA LEU A 21 2.57 8.81 2.98
C LEU A 21 2.48 9.32 1.54
N PHE A 22 1.43 8.94 0.80
CA PHE A 22 1.17 9.39 -0.58
C PHE A 22 0.20 10.57 -0.65
N ASN A 23 -0.06 11.25 0.48
CA ASN A 23 -0.99 12.36 0.59
C ASN A 23 -2.38 12.05 -0.02
N TYR A 24 -2.82 10.81 0.14
CA TYR A 24 -4.06 10.25 -0.39
C TYR A 24 -4.23 10.34 -1.92
N TYR A 25 -3.13 10.46 -2.68
CA TYR A 25 -3.17 10.36 -4.13
C TYR A 25 -3.11 8.90 -4.58
N CYS A 26 -3.94 8.55 -5.57
CA CYS A 26 -3.82 7.27 -6.25
C CYS A 26 -2.50 7.19 -7.02
N SER A 27 -1.71 6.13 -6.78
CA SER A 27 -0.39 5.97 -7.40
C SER A 27 -0.43 5.74 -8.91
N ARG A 28 -1.55 5.23 -9.44
CA ARG A 28 -1.72 4.94 -10.88
C ARG A 28 -2.26 6.14 -11.66
N CYS A 29 -3.39 6.70 -11.24
CA CYS A 29 -4.06 7.77 -11.98
C CYS A 29 -3.74 9.19 -11.47
N GLY A 30 -3.15 9.31 -10.27
CA GLY A 30 -2.81 10.61 -9.69
C GLY A 30 -4.00 11.44 -9.19
N GLN A 31 -5.18 10.83 -9.04
CA GLN A 31 -6.36 11.46 -8.47
C GLN A 31 -6.20 11.66 -6.96
N ASP A 32 -6.61 12.82 -6.45
CA ASP A 32 -6.74 13.06 -5.01
C ASP A 32 -8.00 12.35 -4.48
N CYS A 33 -7.81 11.46 -3.49
CA CYS A 33 -8.87 10.62 -2.93
C CYS A 33 -9.22 10.99 -1.47
N ARG A 34 -8.74 12.11 -0.91
CA ARG A 34 -8.92 12.48 0.51
C ARG A 34 -10.38 12.42 1.01
N ASN A 35 -11.28 13.00 0.23
CA ASN A 35 -12.68 13.23 0.64
C ASN A 35 -13.67 12.64 -0.37
N SER A 36 -13.32 11.54 -1.03
CA SER A 36 -14.21 11.02 -2.06
C SER A 36 -15.44 10.33 -1.45
N THR A 37 -16.61 10.81 -1.87
CA THR A 37 -17.91 10.16 -1.61
C THR A 37 -18.25 9.11 -2.66
N ASN A 38 -17.47 9.03 -3.75
CA ASN A 38 -17.63 8.03 -4.79
C ASN A 38 -16.85 6.75 -4.41
N ALA A 39 -17.57 5.62 -4.32
CA ALA A 39 -17.00 4.31 -4.00
C ALA A 39 -15.81 3.92 -4.91
N GLU A 40 -15.83 4.31 -6.19
CA GLU A 40 -14.75 4.00 -7.16
C GLU A 40 -13.45 4.78 -6.91
N MET A 41 -13.55 5.86 -6.13
CA MET A 41 -12.48 6.78 -5.81
C MET A 41 -12.00 6.61 -4.36
N VAL A 42 -12.57 5.66 -3.61
CA VAL A 42 -12.05 5.26 -2.30
C VAL A 42 -10.64 4.72 -2.47
N LEU A 43 -9.70 5.26 -1.69
CA LEU A 43 -8.30 4.87 -1.73
C LEU A 43 -8.08 3.61 -0.88
N GLN A 44 -7.57 2.58 -1.53
CA GLN A 44 -7.23 1.28 -0.96
C GLN A 44 -5.72 1.09 -1.03
N VAL A 45 -5.18 0.19 -0.21
CA VAL A 45 -3.75 -0.19 -0.25
C VAL A 45 -3.64 -1.59 -0.81
N HIS A 46 -2.81 -1.72 -1.84
CA HIS A 46 -2.54 -2.98 -2.54
C HIS A 46 -1.16 -3.51 -2.15
N HIS A 47 -1.08 -4.82 -1.89
CA HIS A 47 0.18 -5.55 -1.75
C HIS A 47 0.71 -5.90 -3.15
N ILE A 48 1.88 -5.36 -3.52
CA ILE A 48 2.46 -5.49 -4.86
C ILE A 48 2.76 -6.97 -5.19
N ASP A 49 3.18 -7.76 -4.20
CA ASP A 49 3.43 -9.20 -4.31
C ASP A 49 2.19 -10.08 -4.10
N GLU A 50 1.01 -9.48 -3.94
CA GLU A 50 -0.26 -10.17 -3.62
C GLU A 50 -0.25 -11.00 -2.32
N ASN A 51 0.74 -10.83 -1.43
CA ASN A 51 0.82 -11.51 -0.14
C ASN A 51 0.40 -10.57 1.01
N PRO A 52 -0.80 -10.74 1.59
CA PRO A 52 -1.27 -9.92 2.72
C PRO A 52 -0.41 -10.00 3.99
N GLY A 53 0.44 -11.03 4.11
CA GLY A 53 1.39 -11.17 5.20
C GLY A 53 2.63 -10.28 5.06
N ASN A 54 2.96 -9.81 3.85
CA ASN A 54 4.12 -8.96 3.61
C ASN A 54 3.76 -7.47 3.69
N ASN A 55 3.86 -6.92 4.89
CA ASN A 55 3.47 -5.53 5.16
C ASN A 55 4.62 -4.51 5.09
N THR A 56 5.73 -4.87 4.43
CA THR A 56 6.84 -3.93 4.16
C THR A 56 6.33 -2.74 3.35
N LEU A 57 6.75 -1.51 3.71
CA LEU A 57 6.22 -0.28 3.10
C LEU A 57 6.49 -0.21 1.59
N GLU A 58 7.57 -0.81 1.12
CA GLU A 58 7.96 -0.91 -0.29
C GLU A 58 7.04 -1.84 -1.08
N ASN A 59 6.39 -2.80 -0.40
CA ASN A 59 5.42 -3.73 -0.97
C ASN A 59 4.00 -3.15 -0.99
N LEU A 60 3.77 -1.99 -0.38
CA LEU A 60 2.45 -1.37 -0.29
C LEU A 60 2.34 -0.18 -1.24
N ILE A 61 1.24 -0.13 -2.01
CA ILE A 61 0.95 0.96 -2.94
C ILE A 61 -0.52 1.40 -2.82
N PRO A 62 -0.81 2.70 -2.63
CA PRO A 62 -2.18 3.19 -2.57
C PRO A 62 -2.77 3.41 -3.97
N LEU A 63 -3.99 2.91 -4.18
CA LEU A 63 -4.73 2.95 -5.45
C LEU A 63 -6.21 3.23 -5.17
N CYS A 64 -6.86 4.03 -6.02
CA CYS A 64 -8.32 4.12 -5.96
C CYS A 64 -8.96 2.79 -6.37
N ALA A 65 -10.17 2.49 -5.87
CA ALA A 65 -10.85 1.21 -6.12
C ALA A 65 -10.92 0.85 -7.62
N SER A 66 -11.17 1.82 -8.50
CA SER A 66 -11.16 1.59 -9.96
C SER A 66 -9.79 1.17 -10.52
N CYS A 67 -8.69 1.76 -10.01
CA CYS A 67 -7.34 1.37 -10.41
C CYS A 67 -6.91 0.05 -9.76
N HIS A 68 -7.35 -0.19 -8.53
CA HIS A 68 -7.10 -1.43 -7.79
C HIS A 68 -7.63 -2.64 -8.58
N LEU A 69 -8.90 -2.60 -9.00
CA LEU A 69 -9.52 -3.68 -9.77
C LEU A 69 -8.84 -3.93 -11.14
N LYS A 70 -8.32 -2.88 -11.78
CA LYS A 70 -7.56 -3.01 -13.04
C LYS A 70 -6.24 -3.73 -12.80
N ILE A 71 -5.52 -3.36 -11.74
CA ILE A 71 -4.24 -3.98 -11.37
C ILE A 71 -4.45 -5.45 -10.98
N GLU A 72 -5.46 -5.77 -10.18
CA GLU A 72 -5.78 -7.18 -9.86
C GLU A 72 -6.11 -8.01 -11.11
N ARG A 73 -6.69 -7.40 -12.15
CA ARG A 73 -6.95 -8.09 -13.42
C ARG A 73 -5.66 -8.29 -14.21
N GLU A 74 -4.81 -7.27 -14.28
CA GLU A 74 -3.49 -7.34 -14.93
C GLU A 74 -2.61 -8.41 -14.27
N ALA A 75 -2.55 -8.45 -12.94
CA ALA A 75 -1.85 -9.48 -12.17
C ALA A 75 -2.34 -10.89 -12.54
N ARG A 76 -3.66 -11.12 -12.57
CA ARG A 76 -4.25 -12.42 -12.97
C ARG A 76 -3.95 -12.82 -14.42
N ILE A 77 -3.82 -11.87 -15.35
CA ILE A 77 -3.40 -12.17 -16.73
C ILE A 77 -1.95 -12.65 -16.74
N HIS A 78 -1.10 -12.00 -15.96
CA HIS A 78 0.29 -12.42 -15.80
C HIS A 78 0.44 -13.70 -14.97
N ALA A 79 -0.59 -14.06 -14.20
CA ALA A 79 -0.60 -15.20 -13.30
C ALA A 79 -1.87 -16.09 -13.45
N PRO A 80 -2.08 -16.78 -14.58
CA PRO A 80 -3.36 -17.43 -14.90
C PRO A 80 -3.71 -18.65 -14.03
N ASN A 81 -2.77 -19.21 -13.26
CA ASN A 81 -3.01 -20.33 -12.34
C ASN A 81 -2.54 -19.98 -10.91
N HIS A 82 -3.46 -19.98 -9.96
CA HIS A 82 -3.28 -19.59 -8.56
C HIS A 82 -2.12 -20.33 -7.85
N GLU A 83 -1.89 -21.61 -8.13
CA GLU A 83 -0.76 -22.38 -7.55
C GLU A 83 0.62 -21.94 -8.08
N LYS A 84 0.66 -21.32 -9.26
CA LYS A 84 1.88 -20.81 -9.85
C LYS A 84 2.13 -19.34 -9.52
N GLN A 85 1.28 -18.63 -8.75
CA GLN A 85 1.53 -17.21 -8.40
C GLN A 85 2.92 -16.99 -7.79
N MET A 86 3.44 -17.97 -7.05
CA MET A 86 4.81 -17.95 -6.50
C MET A 86 5.90 -18.11 -7.59
N GLU A 87 5.63 -18.83 -8.68
CA GLU A 87 6.51 -18.93 -9.88
C GLU A 87 6.28 -17.76 -10.88
N LEU A 88 5.09 -17.16 -10.90
CA LEU A 88 4.63 -16.22 -11.95
C LEU A 88 5.21 -14.81 -11.85
N PHE A 89 5.90 -14.48 -10.76
CA PHE A 89 6.67 -13.24 -10.64
C PHE A 89 8.06 -13.31 -11.28
N GLU A 90 8.42 -14.40 -11.99
CA GLU A 90 9.62 -14.42 -12.87
C GLU A 90 9.59 -13.33 -13.94
N ASN A 91 8.41 -12.82 -14.30
CA ASN A 91 8.29 -11.59 -15.05
C ASN A 91 8.61 -10.41 -14.13
N GLN A 92 9.91 -10.17 -13.92
CA GLN A 92 10.48 -8.97 -13.30
C GLN A 92 9.80 -7.69 -13.81
N SER A 93 9.25 -7.71 -15.03
CA SER A 93 8.48 -6.63 -15.64
C SER A 93 7.28 -6.16 -14.80
N TYR A 94 6.39 -7.02 -14.28
CA TYR A 94 5.21 -6.55 -13.52
C TYR A 94 5.61 -5.95 -12.18
N MET A 95 6.38 -6.70 -11.39
CA MET A 95 6.87 -6.22 -10.09
C MET A 95 7.71 -4.95 -10.23
N SER A 96 8.56 -4.86 -11.25
CA SER A 96 9.34 -3.65 -11.52
C SER A 96 8.46 -2.49 -11.96
N GLN A 97 7.43 -2.73 -12.78
CA GLN A 97 6.48 -1.69 -13.17
C GLN A 97 5.71 -1.16 -11.96
N MET A 98 5.24 -2.03 -11.08
CA MET A 98 4.53 -1.65 -9.85
C MET A 98 5.45 -0.89 -8.88
N LYS A 99 6.67 -1.38 -8.63
CA LYS A 99 7.66 -0.68 -7.81
C LYS A 99 8.04 0.67 -8.41
N LYS A 100 8.21 0.75 -9.72
CA LYS A 100 8.48 2.01 -10.44
C LYS A 100 7.30 2.98 -10.32
N MET A 101 6.06 2.50 -10.49
CA MET A 101 4.85 3.30 -10.31
C MET A 101 4.78 3.86 -8.89
N ARG A 102 5.02 3.02 -7.88
CA ARG A 102 5.11 3.43 -6.48
C ARG A 102 6.16 4.51 -6.27
N GLN A 103 7.38 4.32 -6.77
CA GLN A 103 8.48 5.28 -6.65
C GLN A 103 8.13 6.62 -7.30
N ILE A 104 7.58 6.60 -8.52
CA ILE A 104 7.16 7.81 -9.24
C ILE A 104 6.06 8.55 -8.47
N ALA A 105 5.04 7.82 -7.99
CA ALA A 105 3.95 8.39 -7.23
C ALA A 105 4.43 8.99 -5.91
N LEU A 106 5.31 8.28 -5.18
CA LEU A 106 5.87 8.77 -3.93
C LEU A 106 6.74 10.02 -4.16
N ALA A 107 7.55 10.05 -5.22
CA ALA A 107 8.35 11.22 -5.56
C ALA A 107 7.47 12.43 -5.94
N LYS A 108 6.31 12.19 -6.53
CA LYS A 108 5.41 13.24 -7.02
C LYS A 108 4.42 13.76 -5.98
N TYR A 109 3.86 12.86 -5.18
CA TYR A 109 2.75 13.14 -4.27
C TYR A 109 3.11 12.90 -2.80
N GLY A 110 4.28 12.33 -2.53
CA GLY A 110 4.72 12.00 -1.18
C GLY A 110 4.65 13.21 -0.27
N SER A 111 4.02 13.03 0.88
CA SER A 111 4.00 14.03 1.93
C SER A 111 5.45 14.33 2.32
N GLY A 112 5.85 15.60 2.31
CA GLY A 112 7.23 16.06 2.52
C GLY A 112 7.82 15.80 3.91
N HIS A 113 7.37 14.78 4.64
CA HIS A 113 8.07 14.17 5.77
C HIS A 113 9.35 13.46 5.26
N LYS A 114 10.24 14.26 4.67
CA LYS A 114 11.60 13.92 4.31
C LYS A 114 12.44 14.01 5.57
N ALA A 115 12.67 12.89 6.27
CA ALA A 115 13.93 12.65 6.99
C ALA A 115 14.08 11.25 7.64
N GLY A 116 13.02 10.49 7.92
CA GLY A 116 13.16 9.22 8.68
C GLY A 116 13.12 7.92 7.88
N VAL A 117 12.54 7.93 6.67
CA VAL A 117 11.95 6.70 6.09
C VAL A 117 12.98 5.73 5.47
N SER A 118 14.24 6.12 5.28
CA SER A 118 15.27 5.19 4.79
C SER A 118 15.93 4.35 5.89
N GLN A 119 15.55 4.52 7.16
CA GLN A 119 16.15 3.81 8.30
C GLN A 119 15.15 3.25 9.32
N LEU A 120 13.84 3.32 9.08
CA LEU A 120 12.87 2.73 10.01
C LEU A 120 12.83 1.21 9.77
N ASP A 121 13.61 0.48 10.56
CA ASP A 121 13.41 -0.94 10.77
C ASP A 121 12.07 -1.20 11.49
N ALA A 122 11.61 -2.46 11.47
CA ALA A 122 10.33 -2.85 12.04
C ALA A 122 10.19 -2.45 13.53
N GLU A 123 11.31 -2.37 14.25
CA GLU A 123 11.38 -1.94 15.65
C GLU A 123 11.04 -0.45 15.81
N THR A 124 11.49 0.40 14.88
CA THR A 124 11.24 1.84 14.98
C THR A 124 9.77 2.20 14.65
N TYR A 125 9.08 1.38 13.83
CA TYR A 125 7.63 1.50 13.61
C TYR A 125 6.83 1.17 14.87
N GLU A 126 7.27 0.21 15.68
CA GLU A 126 6.64 -0.13 16.97
C GLU A 126 6.83 0.98 18.01
N ILE A 127 7.99 1.66 18.02
CA ILE A 127 8.26 2.77 18.94
C ILE A 127 7.40 4.00 18.59
N GLU A 128 7.35 4.41 17.32
CA GLU A 128 6.52 5.56 16.90
C GLU A 128 5.01 5.29 17.07
N ALA A 129 4.57 4.02 16.94
CA ALA A 129 3.18 3.63 17.22
C ALA A 129 2.81 3.75 18.71
N LEU A 130 3.75 3.47 19.62
CA LEU A 130 3.58 3.61 21.07
C LEU A 130 3.59 5.08 21.53
N GLU A 131 4.36 5.94 20.88
CA GLU A 131 4.37 7.38 21.18
C GLU A 131 3.07 8.08 20.75
N TRP A 132 2.39 7.59 19.71
CA TRP A 132 1.08 8.09 19.28
C TRP A 132 -0.07 7.74 20.24
N GLU A 133 -0.04 6.60 20.93
CA GLU A 133 -1.04 6.27 21.97
C GLU A 133 -0.92 7.16 23.21
N ASN A 134 0.28 7.67 23.50
CA ASN A 134 0.54 8.48 24.70
C ASN A 134 0.25 9.98 24.52
N ASN A 135 -0.13 10.43 23.33
CA ASN A 135 -0.32 11.84 23.01
C ASN A 135 -1.72 12.18 22.45
N GLU A 136 -2.71 11.31 22.69
CA GLU A 136 -4.11 11.67 22.46
C GLU A 136 -4.54 12.68 23.55
N PRO A 137 -4.92 13.93 23.20
CA PRO A 137 -5.37 14.89 24.20
C PRO A 137 -6.76 14.46 24.70
N SER A 138 -6.87 14.35 26.03
CA SER A 138 -8.11 14.08 26.77
C SER A 138 -9.30 14.95 26.39
#